data_AF-A0A3B1E6K6-F1
#
_entry.id   AF-A0A3B1E6K6-F1
#
_cell.length_a   1.000
_cell.length_b   1.000
_cell.length_c   1.000
_cell.angle_alpha   90.00
_cell.angle_beta   90.00
_cell.angle_gamma   90.00
#
_symmetry.space_group_name_H-M   'P 1'
#
loop_
_entity.id
_entity.type
_entity.pdbx_description
1 polymer ?
#
loop_
_entity_poly.entity_id
_entity_poly.type
_entity_poly.pdbx_seq_one_letter_code
_entity_poly.pdbx_strand_id
1 'polypeptide(L)'
;MQCTACHKMTLSNNWEEKINCKSCHKNISKTNHKKYHKKISCSACHSSWNISSYELNVFRDDTNNYAQWKRLKVQDDIYLEQFLTKALKNKNTTKPQMPDYITDELKNGVWYSGWLFRRWENFFLINDENKKIKIAKPMFQYNISYKDKNNNMILNNINKIENQKIEVFLPKVPHTITKKAKSCEMCHENKIMLDNNLINKDILKGKIMKGSPFSKKQLEKLASPYYKQQRAKLLHNF
;
A
#
# COMPACT_ATOMS: atom_id res chain seq x y z
N MET A 1 -2.50 17.64 -15.09
CA MET A 1 -2.73 18.26 -13.77
C MET A 1 -1.36 18.49 -13.14
N GLN A 2 -1.02 19.72 -12.73
CA GLN A 2 0.33 20.04 -12.24
C GLN A 2 0.47 19.79 -10.73
N CYS A 3 1.66 19.43 -10.25
CA CYS A 3 1.95 19.22 -8.83
C CYS A 3 1.61 20.45 -7.95
N THR A 4 1.73 21.64 -8.53
CA THR A 4 1.36 22.94 -7.95
C THR A 4 -0.13 23.10 -7.66
N ALA A 5 -0.99 22.24 -8.21
CA ALA A 5 -2.41 22.27 -7.94
C ALA A 5 -2.76 21.73 -6.53
N CYS A 6 -1.85 20.99 -5.88
CA CYS A 6 -2.05 20.39 -4.55
C CYS A 6 -0.94 20.76 -3.53
N HIS A 7 0.19 21.28 -4.01
CA HIS A 7 1.30 21.76 -3.20
C HIS A 7 1.69 23.17 -3.62
N LYS A 8 2.13 24.02 -2.67
CA LYS A 8 2.82 25.25 -3.03
C LYS A 8 4.32 24.98 -3.14
N MET A 9 4.92 25.39 -4.24
CA MET A 9 6.37 25.39 -4.41
C MET A 9 6.91 26.63 -3.66
N THR A 10 7.77 26.41 -2.69
CA THR A 10 8.43 27.51 -1.98
C THR A 10 9.70 27.92 -2.73
N LEU A 11 10.24 29.10 -2.43
CA LEU A 11 11.44 29.65 -3.09
C LEU A 11 12.70 28.75 -2.91
N SER A 12 12.67 27.78 -1.99
CA SER A 12 13.73 26.79 -1.76
C SER A 12 13.60 25.51 -2.60
N ASN A 13 12.73 25.47 -3.62
CA ASN A 13 12.41 24.27 -4.41
C ASN A 13 11.86 23.08 -3.60
N ASN A 14 11.49 23.28 -2.33
CA ASN A 14 10.85 22.27 -1.50
C ASN A 14 9.32 22.42 -1.52
N TRP A 15 8.62 21.30 -1.72
CA TRP A 15 7.15 21.19 -1.76
C TRP A 15 6.52 21.12 -0.36
N GLU A 16 6.88 22.06 0.52
CA GLU A 16 6.58 21.98 1.95
C GLU A 16 5.18 22.49 2.35
N GLU A 17 4.61 23.46 1.61
CA GLU A 17 3.34 24.07 2.03
C GLU A 17 2.11 23.31 1.49
N LYS A 18 1.31 22.77 2.41
CA LYS A 18 0.02 22.13 2.13
C LYS A 18 -1.00 23.17 1.67
N ILE A 19 -1.67 22.90 0.56
CA ILE A 19 -2.79 23.72 0.10
C ILE A 19 -3.96 23.61 1.09
N ASN A 20 -4.53 24.74 1.47
CA ASN A 20 -5.68 24.80 2.37
C ASN A 20 -7.00 24.54 1.60
N CYS A 21 -8.06 24.14 2.31
CA CYS A 21 -9.34 23.84 1.66
C CYS A 21 -9.91 25.05 0.88
N LYS A 22 -9.66 26.27 1.36
CA LYS A 22 -10.14 27.52 0.72
C LYS A 22 -9.50 27.79 -0.64
N SER A 23 -8.33 27.20 -0.90
CA SER A 23 -7.63 27.33 -2.17
C SER A 23 -8.35 26.60 -3.31
N CYS A 24 -9.20 25.61 -2.99
CA CYS A 24 -9.97 24.85 -3.97
C CYS A 24 -11.49 25.04 -3.83
N HIS A 25 -11.97 25.44 -2.65
CA HIS A 25 -13.40 25.59 -2.37
C HIS A 25 -13.73 27.05 -2.02
N LYS A 26 -14.40 27.74 -2.95
CA LYS A 26 -14.76 29.17 -2.81
C LYS A 26 -15.83 29.43 -1.74
N ASN A 27 -16.76 28.48 -1.51
CA ASN A 27 -17.92 28.65 -0.63
C ASN A 27 -17.94 27.66 0.55
N ILE A 28 -16.83 27.53 1.29
CA ILE A 28 -16.81 26.70 2.51
C ILE A 28 -17.60 27.43 3.62
N SER A 29 -18.82 26.99 3.91
CA SER A 29 -19.57 27.41 5.09
C SER A 29 -19.33 26.46 6.29
N LYS A 30 -19.57 26.96 7.52
CA LYS A 30 -19.55 26.12 8.74
C LYS A 30 -20.56 24.95 8.65
N THR A 31 -21.65 25.14 7.92
CA THR A 31 -22.74 24.18 7.70
C THR A 31 -22.40 23.11 6.65
N ASN A 32 -21.69 23.45 5.58
CA ASN A 32 -21.50 22.53 4.43
C ASN A 32 -20.21 21.68 4.48
N HIS A 33 -19.28 21.91 5.43
CA HIS A 33 -17.97 21.25 5.36
C HIS A 33 -17.29 20.94 6.70
N LYS A 34 -17.41 21.80 7.71
CA LYS A 34 -16.40 21.88 8.79
C LYS A 34 -16.41 20.69 9.78
N LYS A 35 -17.58 20.14 10.12
CA LYS A 35 -17.66 19.02 11.09
C LYS A 35 -17.25 17.68 10.50
N TYR A 36 -17.65 17.40 9.25
CA TYR A 36 -17.33 16.12 8.59
C TYR A 36 -15.84 16.04 8.25
N HIS A 37 -15.25 17.13 7.74
CA HIS A 37 -13.86 17.17 7.28
C HIS A 37 -12.82 17.21 8.41
N LYS A 38 -13.21 17.54 9.66
CA LYS A 38 -12.26 17.55 10.80
C LYS A 38 -11.63 16.17 11.03
N LYS A 39 -12.38 15.11 10.75
CA LYS A 39 -11.99 13.71 11.02
C LYS A 39 -11.57 12.94 9.77
N ILE A 40 -11.49 13.56 8.59
CA ILE A 40 -11.06 12.90 7.34
C ILE A 40 -9.98 13.72 6.66
N SER A 41 -8.97 13.05 6.12
CA SER A 41 -7.91 13.67 5.34
C SER A 41 -8.42 14.07 3.95
N CYS A 42 -7.84 15.14 3.37
CA CYS A 42 -8.17 15.54 2.00
C CYS A 42 -7.91 14.39 1.01
N SER A 43 -6.80 13.65 1.15
CA SER A 43 -6.49 12.51 0.28
C SER A 43 -7.55 11.41 0.33
N ALA A 44 -8.12 11.15 1.50
CA ALA A 44 -9.21 10.19 1.63
C ALA A 44 -10.46 10.56 0.82
N CYS A 45 -10.66 11.83 0.43
CA CYS A 45 -11.72 12.24 -0.51
C CYS A 45 -11.20 12.46 -1.93
N HIS A 46 -10.02 13.04 -2.09
CA HIS A 46 -9.55 13.62 -3.36
C HIS A 46 -8.60 12.74 -4.17
N SER A 47 -8.10 11.62 -3.61
CA SER A 47 -7.36 10.66 -4.41
C SER A 47 -8.29 9.95 -5.40
N SER A 48 -7.91 9.88 -6.67
CA SER A 48 -8.71 9.22 -7.71
C SER A 48 -8.63 7.70 -7.64
N TRP A 49 -7.42 7.15 -7.44
CA TRP A 49 -7.16 5.72 -7.24
C TRP A 49 -5.94 5.51 -6.33
N ASN A 50 -5.72 4.29 -5.82
CA ASN A 50 -4.49 3.91 -5.14
C ASN A 50 -3.89 2.67 -5.81
N ILE A 51 -2.56 2.65 -5.90
CA ILE A 51 -1.82 1.42 -6.16
C ILE A 51 -1.46 0.77 -4.84
N SER A 52 -1.86 -0.48 -4.71
CA SER A 52 -1.49 -1.36 -3.61
C SER A 52 -0.76 -2.57 -4.15
N SER A 53 0.25 -3.01 -3.42
CA SER A 53 1.03 -4.20 -3.70
C SER A 53 0.85 -5.13 -2.52
N TYR A 54 0.40 -6.34 -2.80
CA TYR A 54 -0.01 -7.30 -1.78
C TYR A 54 0.90 -8.52 -1.80
N GLU A 55 1.23 -8.99 -0.60
CA GLU A 55 1.97 -10.23 -0.36
C GLU A 55 3.28 -10.31 -1.16
N LEU A 56 4.33 -9.70 -0.60
CA LEU A 56 5.68 -9.79 -1.11
C LEU A 56 6.27 -11.15 -0.77
N ASN A 57 6.43 -11.99 -1.79
CA ASN A 57 7.13 -13.26 -1.68
C ASN A 57 8.62 -12.99 -1.85
N VAL A 58 9.41 -13.38 -0.86
CA VAL A 58 10.87 -13.34 -0.91
C VAL A 58 11.40 -14.77 -0.80
N PHE A 59 12.24 -15.14 -1.74
CA PHE A 59 12.80 -16.48 -1.82
C PHE A 59 14.32 -16.41 -1.88
N ARG A 60 14.98 -17.07 -0.93
CA ARG A 60 16.42 -17.28 -0.97
C ARG A 60 16.76 -18.64 -1.57
N ASP A 61 17.62 -18.66 -2.58
CA ASP A 61 18.15 -19.87 -3.20
C ASP A 61 19.68 -19.91 -3.07
N ASP A 62 20.20 -20.92 -2.38
CA ASP A 62 21.64 -21.15 -2.25
C ASP A 62 22.15 -22.15 -3.32
N THR A 63 21.31 -22.59 -4.27
CA THR A 63 21.69 -23.45 -5.39
C THR A 63 22.11 -22.64 -6.63
N ASN A 64 22.82 -23.28 -7.56
CA ASN A 64 23.23 -22.68 -8.84
C ASN A 64 22.20 -22.89 -9.98
N ASN A 65 20.95 -23.22 -9.65
CA ASN A 65 19.91 -23.47 -10.65
C ASN A 65 19.26 -22.17 -11.15
N TYR A 66 20.04 -21.30 -11.78
CA TYR A 66 19.56 -19.99 -12.26
C TYR A 66 18.61 -20.08 -13.44
N ALA A 67 18.68 -21.18 -14.20
CA ALA A 67 17.80 -21.42 -15.34
C ALA A 67 16.32 -21.44 -14.91
N GLN A 68 16.01 -22.01 -13.74
CA GLN A 68 14.65 -22.04 -13.18
C GLN A 68 14.09 -20.60 -12.98
N TRP A 69 14.97 -19.64 -12.69
CA TRP A 69 14.62 -18.26 -12.39
C TRP A 69 14.86 -17.29 -13.56
N LYS A 70 15.17 -17.79 -14.76
CA LYS A 70 15.42 -16.94 -15.94
C LYS A 70 14.28 -15.97 -16.25
N ARG A 71 13.03 -16.41 -16.04
CA ARG A 71 11.82 -15.59 -16.23
C ARG A 71 11.63 -14.52 -15.16
N LEU A 72 12.31 -14.66 -14.03
CA LEU A 72 12.27 -13.74 -12.90
C LEU A 72 13.45 -12.77 -12.89
N LYS A 73 14.12 -12.58 -14.03
CA LYS A 73 15.26 -11.67 -14.10
C LYS A 73 14.86 -10.24 -13.73
N VAL A 74 13.74 -9.73 -14.25
CA VAL A 74 13.31 -8.34 -14.06
C VAL A 74 12.45 -8.24 -12.81
N GLN A 75 13.05 -7.79 -11.70
CA GLN A 75 12.41 -7.73 -10.37
C GLN A 75 12.62 -6.39 -9.67
N ASP A 76 12.98 -5.33 -10.40
CA ASP A 76 13.32 -4.02 -9.85
C ASP A 76 14.54 -4.07 -8.90
N ASP A 77 15.39 -5.09 -9.05
CA ASP A 77 16.66 -5.28 -8.31
C ASP A 77 17.82 -5.34 -9.32
N ILE A 78 18.60 -4.26 -9.36
CA ILE A 78 19.67 -4.11 -10.35
C ILE A 78 20.81 -5.13 -10.14
N TYR A 79 21.10 -5.51 -8.89
CA TYR A 79 22.13 -6.49 -8.61
C TYR A 79 21.71 -7.87 -9.13
N LEU A 80 20.48 -8.29 -8.78
CA LEU A 80 19.92 -9.55 -9.22
C LEU A 80 19.84 -9.64 -10.75
N GLU A 81 19.41 -8.56 -11.40
CA GLU A 81 19.32 -8.49 -12.86
C GLU A 81 20.69 -8.68 -13.54
N GLN A 82 21.72 -8.01 -13.04
CA GLN A 82 23.09 -8.14 -13.53
C GLN A 82 23.67 -9.53 -13.23
N PHE A 83 23.48 -10.01 -12.00
CA PHE A 83 23.91 -11.33 -11.56
C PHE A 83 23.33 -12.44 -12.44
N LEU A 84 22.00 -12.47 -12.63
CA LEU A 84 21.33 -13.48 -13.46
C LEU A 84 21.75 -13.38 -14.93
N THR A 85 21.98 -12.17 -15.45
CA THR A 85 22.51 -11.98 -16.81
C THR A 85 23.86 -12.65 -16.99
N LYS A 86 24.77 -12.48 -16.02
CA LYS A 86 26.09 -13.11 -16.03
C LYS A 86 26.00 -14.62 -15.83
N ALA A 87 25.23 -15.06 -14.85
CA ALA A 87 25.09 -16.46 -14.48
C ALA A 87 24.48 -17.32 -15.61
N LEU A 88 23.47 -16.79 -16.32
CA LEU A 88 22.84 -17.45 -17.47
C LEU A 88 23.74 -17.51 -18.72
N LYS A 89 24.68 -16.57 -18.88
CA LYS A 89 25.69 -16.61 -19.95
C LYS A 89 26.78 -17.65 -19.64
N ASN A 90 27.17 -17.77 -18.38
CA ASN A 90 28.31 -18.58 -17.94
C ASN A 90 27.92 -19.98 -17.43
N LYS A 91 27.04 -20.70 -18.17
CA LYS A 91 26.67 -22.13 -17.95
C LYS A 91 26.70 -22.62 -16.48
N ASN A 92 26.10 -21.87 -15.54
CA ASN A 92 25.98 -22.20 -14.10
C ASN A 92 27.30 -22.31 -13.29
N THR A 93 28.42 -21.75 -13.76
CA THR A 93 29.69 -21.71 -12.98
C THR A 93 29.75 -20.56 -11.97
N THR A 94 28.84 -19.58 -12.10
CA THR A 94 28.77 -18.44 -11.19
C THR A 94 28.24 -18.90 -9.83
N LYS A 95 28.94 -18.57 -8.75
CA LYS A 95 28.52 -18.90 -7.38
C LYS A 95 27.28 -18.08 -6.98
N PRO A 96 26.30 -18.65 -6.27
CA PRO A 96 25.11 -17.90 -5.84
C PRO A 96 25.52 -16.99 -4.71
N GLN A 97 25.73 -15.70 -5.02
CA GLN A 97 26.14 -14.70 -4.05
C GLN A 97 25.45 -13.38 -4.35
N MET A 98 25.10 -12.66 -3.29
CA MET A 98 24.41 -11.38 -3.35
C MET A 98 24.74 -10.54 -2.11
N PRO A 99 24.90 -9.21 -2.24
CA PRO A 99 25.00 -8.31 -1.10
C PRO A 99 23.78 -8.48 -0.19
N ASP A 100 24.03 -8.66 1.09
CA ASP A 100 22.99 -8.53 2.10
C ASP A 100 22.69 -7.04 2.29
N TYR A 101 21.52 -6.59 1.80
CA TYR A 101 21.13 -5.18 1.86
C TYR A 101 21.03 -4.57 3.28
N ILE A 102 21.14 -5.38 4.34
CA ILE A 102 21.21 -4.89 5.73
C ILE A 102 22.67 -4.62 6.14
N THR A 103 23.60 -5.47 5.72
CA THR A 103 25.02 -5.43 6.17
C THR A 103 25.98 -4.95 5.10
N ASP A 104 25.53 -4.87 3.85
CA ASP A 104 26.31 -4.63 2.62
C ASP A 104 27.40 -5.68 2.34
N GLU A 105 27.45 -6.77 3.12
CA GLU A 105 28.40 -7.85 2.93
C GLU A 105 27.92 -8.80 1.83
N LEU A 106 28.85 -9.25 0.98
CA LEU A 106 28.56 -10.28 -0.01
C LEU A 106 28.36 -11.64 0.67
N LYS A 107 27.13 -12.16 0.67
CA LYS A 107 26.78 -13.45 1.29
C LYS A 107 26.43 -14.49 0.23
N ASN A 108 26.55 -15.75 0.60
CA ASN A 108 26.07 -16.86 -0.22
C ASN A 108 24.54 -16.84 -0.28
N GLY A 109 24.01 -17.31 -1.40
CA GLY A 109 22.60 -17.26 -1.71
C GLY A 109 22.23 -16.05 -2.57
N VAL A 110 21.12 -16.20 -3.28
CA VAL A 110 20.52 -15.14 -4.09
C VAL A 110 19.09 -14.96 -3.63
N TRP A 111 18.68 -13.71 -3.43
CA TRP A 111 17.30 -13.36 -3.11
C TRP A 111 16.51 -13.04 -4.37
N TYR A 112 15.31 -13.60 -4.48
CA TYR A 112 14.31 -13.30 -5.48
C TYR A 112 13.10 -12.68 -4.79
N SER A 113 12.42 -11.76 -5.46
CA SER A 113 11.22 -11.13 -4.90
C SER A 113 10.08 -10.93 -5.89
N GLY A 114 8.85 -11.13 -5.44
CA GLY A 114 7.68 -11.01 -6.29
C GLY A 114 6.40 -10.76 -5.49
N TRP A 115 5.61 -9.79 -5.95
CA TRP A 115 4.29 -9.52 -5.38
C TRP A 115 3.27 -10.54 -5.91
N LEU A 116 2.40 -11.05 -5.05
CA LEU A 116 1.30 -11.93 -5.47
C LEU A 116 0.35 -11.19 -6.42
N PHE A 117 0.00 -9.95 -6.09
CA PHE A 117 -0.70 -9.05 -7.01
C PHE A 117 -0.43 -7.58 -6.71
N ARG A 118 -0.44 -6.77 -7.78
CA ARG A 118 -0.47 -5.31 -7.74
C ARG A 118 -1.74 -4.86 -8.43
N ARG A 119 -2.56 -4.05 -7.75
CA ARG A 119 -3.87 -3.63 -8.29
C ARG A 119 -4.09 -2.13 -8.15
N TRP A 120 -4.83 -1.63 -9.14
CA TRP A 120 -5.56 -0.37 -9.05
C TRP A 120 -6.88 -0.70 -8.37
N GLU A 121 -7.10 -0.20 -7.16
CA GLU A 121 -8.25 -0.64 -6.36
C GLU A 121 -8.91 0.49 -5.58
N ASN A 122 -10.11 0.19 -5.06
CA ASN A 122 -10.80 1.03 -4.10
C ASN A 122 -9.97 1.16 -2.82
N PHE A 123 -10.08 2.33 -2.20
CA PHE A 123 -9.23 2.70 -1.08
C PHE A 123 -9.57 1.92 0.18
N PHE A 124 -8.57 1.32 0.81
CA PHE A 124 -8.70 0.89 2.19
C PHE A 124 -8.66 2.12 3.12
N LEU A 125 -9.52 2.21 4.14
CA LEU A 125 -9.55 3.35 5.07
C LEU A 125 -9.17 2.94 6.50
N ILE A 126 -8.28 3.70 7.13
CA ILE A 126 -7.88 3.53 8.54
C ILE A 126 -7.92 4.86 9.29
N ASN A 127 -7.89 4.79 10.62
CA ASN A 127 -7.58 5.95 11.44
C ASN A 127 -6.06 6.11 11.50
N ASP A 128 -5.55 7.32 11.32
CA ASP A 128 -4.16 7.63 11.67
C ASP A 128 -4.00 7.88 13.18
N GLU A 129 -2.76 8.14 13.61
CA GLU A 129 -2.40 8.45 15.01
C GLU A 129 -3.19 9.63 15.60
N ASN A 130 -3.67 10.55 14.76
CA ASN A 130 -4.49 11.70 15.15
C ASN A 130 -6.00 11.43 15.03
N LYS A 131 -6.41 10.17 14.87
CA LYS A 131 -7.81 9.73 14.66
C LYS A 131 -8.45 10.36 13.41
N LYS A 132 -7.66 10.75 12.42
CA LYS A 132 -8.16 11.18 11.11
C LYS A 132 -8.21 9.99 10.14
N ILE A 133 -9.29 9.92 9.38
CA ILE A 133 -9.49 8.92 8.34
C ILE A 133 -8.52 9.18 7.18
N LYS A 134 -7.71 8.18 6.87
CA LYS A 134 -6.74 8.16 5.76
C LYS A 134 -6.87 6.89 4.96
N ILE A 135 -6.34 6.94 3.74
CA ILE A 135 -6.15 5.78 2.90
C ILE A 135 -5.05 4.92 3.52
N ALA A 136 -5.27 3.63 3.71
CA ALA A 136 -4.22 2.71 4.12
C ALA A 136 -3.45 2.19 2.91
N LYS A 137 -2.19 1.86 3.15
CA LYS A 137 -1.32 1.16 2.22
C LYS A 137 -0.85 -0.12 2.89
N PRO A 138 -1.06 -1.30 2.28
CA PRO A 138 -0.37 -2.49 2.71
C PRO A 138 1.14 -2.28 2.55
N MET A 139 1.89 -2.67 3.56
CA MET A 139 3.34 -2.63 3.61
C MET A 139 3.81 -3.93 4.27
N PHE A 140 4.94 -4.47 3.82
CA PHE A 140 5.61 -5.56 4.53
C PHE A 140 4.70 -6.78 4.77
N GLN A 141 4.02 -7.26 3.72
CA GLN A 141 3.28 -8.52 3.72
C GLN A 141 4.22 -9.64 3.27
N TYR A 142 5.14 -10.07 4.11
CA TYR A 142 6.19 -11.00 3.68
C TYR A 142 5.72 -12.46 3.70
N ASN A 143 6.00 -13.17 2.61
CA ASN A 143 6.01 -14.63 2.55
C ASN A 143 7.46 -15.05 2.29
N ILE A 144 8.10 -15.72 3.24
CA ILE A 144 9.53 -16.02 3.23
C ILE A 144 9.74 -17.50 2.95
N SER A 145 10.54 -17.80 1.93
CA SER A 145 10.99 -19.15 1.61
C SER A 145 12.52 -19.19 1.47
N TYR A 146 13.13 -20.30 1.86
CA TYR A 146 14.58 -20.49 1.79
C TYR A 146 14.91 -21.93 1.41
N LYS A 147 15.73 -22.08 0.37
CA LYS A 147 16.29 -23.34 -0.08
C LYS A 147 17.81 -23.33 0.08
N ASP A 148 18.34 -24.32 0.80
CA ASP A 148 19.77 -24.43 1.04
C ASP A 148 20.54 -24.96 -0.19
N LYS A 149 21.88 -24.99 -0.07
CA LYS A 149 22.79 -25.49 -1.11
C LYS A 149 22.59 -26.97 -1.46
N ASN A 150 21.99 -27.76 -0.56
CA ASN A 150 21.71 -29.18 -0.73
C ASN A 150 20.31 -29.41 -1.32
N ASN A 151 19.63 -28.34 -1.77
CA ASN A 151 18.29 -28.34 -2.32
C ASN A 151 17.19 -28.69 -1.29
N ASN A 152 17.46 -28.55 0.01
CA ASN A 152 16.46 -28.70 1.06
C ASN A 152 15.70 -27.39 1.28
N MET A 153 14.38 -27.48 1.39
CA MET A 153 13.53 -26.34 1.77
C MET A 153 13.58 -26.13 3.29
N ILE A 154 14.37 -25.15 3.73
CA ILE A 154 14.54 -24.80 5.15
C ILE A 154 13.35 -23.98 5.66
N LEU A 155 12.90 -23.01 4.86
CA LEU A 155 11.68 -22.24 5.12
C LEU A 155 10.75 -22.37 3.91
N ASN A 156 9.47 -22.61 4.16
CA ASN A 156 8.47 -22.71 3.11
C ASN A 156 7.26 -21.84 3.42
N ASN A 157 7.15 -20.73 2.71
CA ASN A 157 6.02 -19.80 2.77
C ASN A 157 5.72 -19.30 4.20
N ILE A 158 6.76 -18.98 4.96
CA ILE A 158 6.64 -18.46 6.31
C ILE A 158 6.15 -17.03 6.26
N ASN A 159 4.97 -16.79 6.85
CA ASN A 159 4.32 -15.48 6.84
C ASN A 159 3.84 -15.05 8.24
N LYS A 160 4.34 -15.73 9.27
CA LYS A 160 4.04 -15.43 10.68
C LYS A 160 5.31 -15.49 11.53
N ILE A 161 5.39 -14.63 12.53
CA ILE A 161 6.39 -14.67 13.61
C ILE A 161 5.59 -14.64 14.91
N GLU A 162 5.86 -15.56 15.85
CA GLU A 162 5.14 -15.65 17.13
C GLU A 162 3.60 -15.65 16.95
N ASN A 163 3.10 -16.41 15.98
CA ASN A 163 1.70 -16.47 15.55
C ASN A 163 1.09 -15.16 14.99
N GLN A 164 1.86 -14.08 14.87
CA GLN A 164 1.43 -12.83 14.25
C GLN A 164 1.81 -12.81 12.78
N LYS A 165 0.86 -12.47 11.90
CA LYS A 165 1.12 -12.32 10.46
C LYS A 165 2.14 -11.20 10.23
N ILE A 166 3.14 -11.47 9.39
CA ILE A 166 4.11 -10.46 8.95
C ILE A 166 3.40 -9.57 7.93
N GLU A 167 2.65 -8.60 8.44
CA GLU A 167 1.83 -7.69 7.66
C GLU A 167 1.71 -6.37 8.40
N VAL A 168 1.91 -5.27 7.67
CA VAL A 168 1.76 -3.93 8.21
C VAL A 168 0.87 -3.08 7.30
N PHE A 169 0.13 -2.16 7.89
CA PHE A 169 -0.55 -1.11 7.13
C PHE A 169 -0.12 0.27 7.61
N LEU A 170 0.05 1.19 6.66
CA LEU A 170 0.41 2.57 6.93
C LEU A 170 -0.62 3.54 6.38
N PRO A 171 -0.90 4.67 7.07
CA PRO A 171 -1.64 5.76 6.48
C PRO A 171 -0.83 6.38 5.34
N LYS A 172 -1.43 6.48 4.14
CA LYS A 172 -0.80 6.99 2.91
C LYS A 172 -1.53 8.22 2.39
N VAL A 173 -0.75 9.10 1.77
CA VAL A 173 -1.22 10.18 0.90
C VAL A 173 -0.83 9.79 -0.54
N PRO A 174 -1.76 9.29 -1.36
CA PRO A 174 -1.45 8.93 -2.74
C PRO A 174 -1.10 10.15 -3.60
N HIS A 175 -0.27 9.96 -4.63
CA HIS A 175 0.06 11.00 -5.63
C HIS A 175 -1.06 11.26 -6.65
N THR A 176 -2.25 10.70 -6.43
CA THR A 176 -3.40 10.74 -7.35
C THR A 176 -4.46 11.73 -6.87
N ILE A 177 -4.07 12.71 -6.05
CA ILE A 177 -4.97 13.73 -5.50
C ILE A 177 -5.40 14.69 -6.61
N THR A 178 -6.70 14.93 -6.71
CA THR A 178 -7.27 15.85 -7.70
C THR A 178 -8.26 16.83 -7.06
N LYS A 179 -8.59 17.92 -7.76
CA LYS A 179 -9.63 18.85 -7.31
C LYS A 179 -11.01 18.19 -7.18
N LYS A 180 -11.28 17.17 -8.00
CA LYS A 180 -12.54 16.42 -7.95
C LYS A 180 -12.47 15.39 -6.83
N ALA A 181 -13.38 15.49 -5.87
CA ALA A 181 -13.55 14.42 -4.88
C ALA A 181 -14.13 13.17 -5.55
N LYS A 182 -13.76 12.01 -5.03
CA LYS A 182 -14.37 10.74 -5.40
C LYS A 182 -15.83 10.68 -4.92
N SER A 183 -16.61 9.75 -5.45
CA SER A 183 -18.03 9.63 -5.06
C SER A 183 -18.17 9.16 -3.61
N CYS A 184 -19.32 9.43 -2.98
CA CYS A 184 -19.57 9.00 -1.60
C CYS A 184 -19.58 7.46 -1.49
N GLU A 185 -20.10 6.80 -2.52
CA GLU A 185 -20.24 5.34 -2.63
C GLU A 185 -18.87 4.64 -2.57
N MET A 186 -17.82 5.26 -3.12
CA MET A 186 -16.45 4.70 -3.04
C MET A 186 -15.93 4.53 -1.61
N CYS A 187 -16.51 5.23 -0.62
CA CYS A 187 -16.20 5.02 0.79
C CYS A 187 -17.32 4.28 1.51
N HIS A 188 -18.58 4.68 1.28
CA HIS A 188 -19.73 4.21 2.04
C HIS A 188 -20.33 2.88 1.56
N GLU A 189 -20.05 2.48 0.31
CA GLU A 189 -20.42 1.18 -0.26
C GLU A 189 -19.17 0.36 -0.61
N ASN A 190 -18.04 0.70 0.02
CA ASN A 190 -16.77 0.05 -0.24
C ASN A 190 -16.77 -1.39 0.30
N LYS A 191 -17.01 -2.35 -0.58
CA LYS A 191 -17.06 -3.77 -0.20
C LYS A 191 -15.77 -4.23 0.49
N ILE A 192 -14.59 -3.72 0.11
CA ILE A 192 -13.31 -4.10 0.78
C ILE A 192 -13.35 -3.79 2.29
N MET A 193 -14.10 -2.76 2.70
CA MET A 193 -14.26 -2.37 4.10
C MET A 193 -15.46 -3.02 4.79
N LEU A 194 -16.49 -3.40 4.02
CA LEU A 194 -17.83 -3.72 4.55
C LEU A 194 -18.24 -5.19 4.35
N ASP A 195 -17.67 -5.86 3.35
CA ASP A 195 -17.97 -7.24 3.01
C ASP A 195 -16.98 -8.18 3.72
N ASN A 196 -17.48 -8.86 4.74
CA ASN A 196 -16.71 -9.84 5.51
C ASN A 196 -16.41 -11.13 4.70
N ASN A 197 -17.00 -11.29 3.51
CA ASN A 197 -16.88 -12.47 2.65
C ASN A 197 -16.02 -12.24 1.40
N LEU A 198 -15.49 -11.02 1.19
CA LEU A 198 -14.50 -10.80 0.13
C LEU A 198 -13.25 -11.67 0.38
N ILE A 199 -12.61 -12.07 -0.72
CA ILE A 199 -11.54 -13.10 -0.91
C ILE A 199 -10.35 -13.04 0.07
N ASN A 200 -10.32 -12.11 1.02
CA ASN A 200 -9.24 -12.05 1.99
C ASN A 200 -9.75 -11.51 3.35
N LYS A 201 -10.36 -12.41 4.15
CA LYS A 201 -10.73 -12.22 5.56
C LYS A 201 -9.55 -11.78 6.46
N ASP A 202 -8.34 -11.77 5.89
CA ASP A 202 -7.06 -11.56 6.54
C ASP A 202 -6.38 -10.23 6.15
N ILE A 203 -7.00 -9.40 5.29
CA ILE A 203 -6.52 -8.03 5.05
C ILE A 203 -6.78 -7.21 6.32
N LEU A 204 -5.70 -6.70 6.92
CA LEU A 204 -5.62 -6.05 8.25
C LEU A 204 -5.56 -6.98 9.47
N LYS A 205 -5.25 -8.28 9.32
CA LYS A 205 -4.85 -9.04 10.51
C LYS A 205 -3.45 -8.66 11.00
N GLY A 206 -2.68 -8.01 10.14
CA GLY A 206 -1.42 -7.38 10.49
C GLY A 206 -1.54 -6.09 11.29
N LYS A 207 -0.39 -5.55 11.68
CA LYS A 207 -0.28 -4.37 12.54
C LYS A 207 -0.53 -3.09 11.74
N ILE A 208 -1.35 -2.19 12.25
CA ILE A 208 -1.43 -0.83 11.69
C ILE A 208 -0.38 0.04 12.38
N MET A 209 0.57 0.54 11.61
CA MET A 209 1.57 1.49 12.10
C MET A 209 1.03 2.91 12.01
N LYS A 210 1.25 3.70 13.08
CA LYS A 210 0.79 5.10 13.20
C LYS A 210 -0.73 5.25 12.97
N GLY A 211 -1.51 4.32 13.54
CA GLY A 211 -2.95 4.33 13.34
C GLY A 211 -3.66 3.15 13.98
N SER A 212 -4.92 2.99 13.62
CA SER A 212 -5.78 1.90 14.08
C SER A 212 -6.79 1.53 13.00
N PRO A 213 -7.37 0.31 13.06
CA PRO A 213 -8.49 -0.01 12.18
C PRO A 213 -9.70 0.84 12.56
N PHE A 214 -10.71 0.84 11.72
CA PHE A 214 -12.01 1.41 12.11
C PHE A 214 -12.63 0.58 13.23
N SER A 215 -13.16 1.27 14.23
CA SER A 215 -14.00 0.63 15.24
C SER A 215 -15.29 0.11 14.61
N LYS A 216 -15.93 -0.88 15.24
CA LYS A 216 -17.24 -1.42 14.81
C LYS A 216 -18.26 -0.30 14.56
N LYS A 217 -18.36 0.66 15.48
CA LYS A 217 -19.23 1.84 15.36
C LYS A 217 -18.90 2.72 14.14
N GLN A 218 -17.61 2.84 13.79
CA GLN A 218 -17.21 3.58 12.58
C GLN A 218 -17.63 2.84 11.31
N LEU A 219 -17.49 1.51 11.27
CA LEU A 219 -17.94 0.69 10.14
C LEU A 219 -19.46 0.73 9.98
N GLU A 220 -20.21 0.59 11.07
CA GLU A 220 -21.68 0.72 11.06
C GLU A 220 -22.12 2.11 10.56
N LYS A 221 -21.45 3.17 11.02
CA LYS A 221 -21.72 4.53 10.54
C LYS A 221 -21.34 4.72 9.07
N LEU A 222 -20.25 4.09 8.62
CA LEU A 222 -19.81 4.14 7.22
C LEU A 222 -20.86 3.48 6.31
N ALA A 223 -21.38 2.32 6.70
CA ALA A 223 -22.42 1.61 5.95
C ALA A 223 -23.84 2.19 6.11
N SER A 224 -24.03 3.14 7.03
CA SER A 224 -25.35 3.67 7.37
C SER A 224 -26.01 4.37 6.18
N PRO A 225 -27.32 4.15 5.92
CA PRO A 225 -28.10 4.90 4.93
C PRO A 225 -28.12 6.42 5.17
N TYR A 226 -27.71 6.88 6.36
CA TYR A 226 -27.61 8.30 6.70
C TYR A 226 -26.82 9.09 5.66
N TYR A 227 -25.74 8.54 5.09
CA TYR A 227 -24.98 9.28 4.07
C TYR A 227 -25.81 9.53 2.80
N LYS A 228 -26.69 8.59 2.41
CA LYS A 228 -27.59 8.76 1.25
C LYS A 228 -28.57 9.89 1.48
N GLN A 229 -29.13 9.99 2.69
CA GLN A 229 -30.01 11.09 3.09
C GLN A 229 -29.29 12.44 3.07
N GLN A 230 -28.06 12.51 3.58
CA GLN A 230 -27.26 13.74 3.54
C GLN A 230 -26.89 14.14 2.11
N ARG A 231 -26.52 13.17 1.28
CA ARG A 231 -26.22 13.39 -0.15
C ARG A 231 -27.46 13.88 -0.91
N ALA A 232 -28.63 13.27 -0.68
CA ALA A 232 -29.89 13.71 -1.30
C ALA A 232 -30.21 15.16 -0.93
N LYS A 233 -30.09 15.54 0.35
CA LYS A 233 -30.25 16.94 0.78
C LYS A 233 -29.29 17.90 0.07
N LEU A 234 -28.05 17.48 -0.15
CA LEU A 234 -27.07 18.30 -0.88
C LEU A 234 -27.39 18.42 -2.37
N LEU A 235 -27.97 17.39 -3.00
CA LEU A 235 -28.28 17.42 -4.44
C LEU A 235 -29.61 18.10 -4.77
N HIS A 236 -30.57 18.09 -3.84
CA HIS A 236 -31.93 18.60 -4.06
C HIS A 236 -32.23 19.94 -3.36
N ASN A 237 -31.30 20.48 -2.56
CA ASN A 237 -31.41 21.83 -1.98
C ASN A 237 -30.63 22.89 -2.80
N PHE A 238 -30.54 22.71 -4.12
CA PHE A 238 -30.03 23.70 -5.07
C PHE A 238 -31.16 24.13 -6.00
#